data_AF-A0A2G5SI60-F1
#
_entry.id   AF-A0A2G5SI60-F1
#
_cell.length_a   1.000
_cell.length_b   1.000
_cell.length_c   1.000
_cell.angle_alpha   90.00
_cell.angle_beta   90.00
_cell.angle_gamma   90.00
#
_symmetry.space_group_name_H-M   'P 1'
#
loop_
_entity.id
_entity.type
_entity.pdbx_description
1 polymer ?
#
loop_
_entity_poly.entity_id
_entity_poly.type
_entity_poly.pdbx_seq_one_letter_code
_entity_poly.pdbx_strand_id
1 'polypeptide(L)'
;MVSNVANVLFLLLKYYSIQIPDNPVVSRQEKKLARVLCNIMDQSKEGDVMIEETEEVIDEESGDWEPEEFQPYDDFVLPSLDWLKFGDKAVSRKDAQTAIDYYRNTTKGFRSLDSMKFRFRWITDSKHIDKLRVYEKEKNEFQETRTNLLRFLSNRLFEVVQDKLKTGFSLHDLDLQRFALHINNKETKIQGFKASESWITSWKKAHRIVSRKITKFVTRKCMVDKELIKKKAEDFVKACRREMSLFSPSMVFNSDQTGVQKELYGARSLAFLGEKNVERLIQSKSSLTHSFTFLPMLFMDGTMGPKAFMVLAEPSGDFPPSRPIPNCPNLEVRAGKSHIMTKDLMREWLKLCVFITENPKKMYMLVDSWPSFTDHISIKECIPSGFDVTIRNIPPHTTGLIQPLDAHWNGPFKNLLKKFMSYALAFHTDYIIAQRNNEIWMISLLFHQISSEYFKPFLQYSWKKTGYIDSSSSFETPAKFCFDHVGDKACHEPGCPELSFIRCSRCKEYICFNHFIIVDKHLCPHK
;
A
#
# COMPACT_ATOMS: atom_id res chain seq x y z
N MET A 1 -4.46 27.51 16.48
CA MET A 1 -4.91 28.11 17.75
C MET A 1 -4.20 27.38 18.87
N VAL A 2 -3.51 28.08 19.77
CA VAL A 2 -2.75 27.45 20.87
C VAL A 2 -3.73 26.79 21.84
N SER A 3 -3.63 25.48 22.01
CA SER A 3 -4.51 24.69 22.88
C SER A 3 -4.33 25.10 24.34
N ASN A 4 -5.42 25.48 25.03
CA ASN A 4 -5.38 25.76 26.47
C ASN A 4 -5.63 24.46 27.26
N VAL A 5 -4.58 23.96 27.91
CA VAL A 5 -4.60 22.71 28.68
C VAL A 5 -5.67 22.70 29.77
N ALA A 6 -5.98 23.85 30.38
CA ALA A 6 -7.03 23.93 31.40
C ALA A 6 -8.41 23.56 30.83
N ASN A 7 -8.70 23.93 29.58
CA ASN A 7 -9.96 23.58 28.92
C ASN A 7 -10.03 22.08 28.59
N VAL A 8 -8.91 21.48 28.19
CA VAL A 8 -8.82 20.04 27.90
C VAL A 8 -9.02 19.23 29.18
N LEU A 9 -8.38 19.61 30.28
CA LEU A 9 -8.57 18.96 31.58
C LEU A 9 -10.01 19.11 32.09
N PHE A 10 -10.62 20.29 31.91
CA PHE A 10 -12.03 20.51 32.23
C PHE A 10 -12.96 19.58 31.44
N LEU A 11 -12.72 19.44 30.12
CA LEU A 11 -13.51 18.55 29.26
C LEU A 11 -13.35 17.07 29.64
N LEU A 12 -12.13 16.64 29.98
CA LEU A 12 -11.88 15.27 30.42
C LEU A 12 -12.59 14.96 31.74
N LEU A 13 -12.51 15.86 32.72
CA LEU A 13 -13.23 15.69 33.99
C LEU A 13 -14.74 15.66 33.80
N LYS A 14 -15.26 16.48 32.86
CA LYS A 14 -16.68 16.46 32.49
C LYS A 14 -17.09 15.16 31.78
N TYR A 15 -16.26 14.66 30.87
CA TYR A 15 -16.53 13.44 30.11
C TYR A 15 -16.65 12.22 31.02
N TYR A 16 -15.71 12.08 31.97
CA TYR A 16 -15.73 10.96 32.90
C TYR A 16 -16.66 11.18 34.10
N SER A 17 -17.12 12.43 34.33
CA SER A 17 -18.00 12.80 35.46
C SER A 17 -17.44 12.41 36.84
N ILE A 18 -16.13 12.58 37.04
CA ILE A 18 -15.41 12.15 38.27
C ILE A 18 -14.99 13.38 39.09
N GLN A 19 -15.17 13.32 40.42
CA GLN A 19 -14.63 14.31 41.37
C GLN A 19 -13.18 13.98 41.74
N ILE A 20 -12.31 15.00 41.80
CA ILE A 20 -10.89 14.81 42.08
C ILE A 20 -10.68 14.58 43.59
N PRO A 21 -10.05 13.46 44.00
CA PRO A 21 -9.74 13.21 45.41
C PRO A 21 -8.54 14.07 45.87
N ASP A 22 -8.58 14.52 47.14
CA ASP A 22 -7.58 15.45 47.69
C ASP A 22 -6.18 14.85 47.87
N ASN A 23 -6.05 13.52 48.02
CA ASN A 23 -4.74 12.87 48.16
C ASN A 23 -4.75 11.39 47.69
N PRO A 24 -4.79 11.14 46.36
CA PRO A 24 -4.85 9.79 45.83
C PRO A 24 -3.51 9.07 45.98
N VAL A 25 -3.57 7.77 46.28
CA VAL A 25 -2.40 6.88 46.17
C VAL A 25 -2.20 6.54 44.70
N VAL A 26 -1.21 7.15 44.06
CA VAL A 26 -0.97 7.01 42.61
C VAL A 26 0.08 5.93 42.31
N SER A 27 -0.30 4.94 41.52
CA SER A 27 0.56 3.85 41.05
C SER A 27 1.60 4.31 40.02
N ARG A 28 2.63 3.47 39.81
CA ARG A 28 3.67 3.73 38.80
C ARG A 28 3.13 3.75 37.37
N GLN A 29 2.08 2.97 37.08
CA GLN A 29 1.40 2.97 35.78
C GLN A 29 0.60 4.26 35.56
N GLU A 30 -0.16 4.73 36.55
CA GLU A 30 -0.91 5.99 36.46
C GLU A 30 0.01 7.20 36.29
N LYS A 31 1.16 7.23 36.98
CA LYS A 31 2.19 8.27 36.77
C LYS A 31 2.77 8.23 35.35
N LYS A 32 2.95 7.04 34.76
CA LYS A 32 3.46 6.88 33.39
C LYS A 32 2.42 7.37 32.38
N LEU A 33 1.15 7.00 32.56
CA LEU A 33 0.04 7.44 31.71
C LEU A 33 -0.15 8.96 31.78
N ALA A 34 -0.12 9.55 32.98
CA ALA A 34 -0.22 10.99 33.16
C ALA A 34 0.92 11.74 32.43
N ARG A 35 2.15 11.22 32.46
CA ARG A 35 3.28 11.80 31.72
C ARG A 35 3.10 11.75 30.20
N VAL A 36 2.57 10.64 29.68
CA VAL A 36 2.27 10.52 28.24
C VAL A 36 1.21 11.54 27.83
N LEU A 37 0.15 11.69 28.62
CA LEU A 37 -0.90 12.67 28.36
C LEU A 37 -0.36 14.12 28.44
N CYS A 38 0.52 14.42 29.39
CA CYS A 38 1.21 15.72 29.45
C CYS A 38 2.05 15.99 28.19
N ASN A 39 2.84 15.01 27.73
CA ASN A 39 3.63 15.16 26.50
C ASN A 39 2.76 15.43 25.27
N ILE A 40 1.62 14.73 25.13
CA ILE A 40 0.67 14.95 24.02
C ILE A 40 0.06 16.36 24.11
N MET A 41 -0.30 16.80 25.31
CA MET A 41 -0.84 18.15 25.53
C MET A 41 0.19 19.25 25.25
N ASP A 42 1.46 19.02 25.58
CA ASP A 42 2.57 19.95 25.32
C ASP A 42 2.94 20.00 23.84
N GLN A 43 2.97 18.85 23.14
CA GLN A 43 3.13 18.79 21.67
C GLN A 43 2.00 19.54 20.94
N SER A 44 0.78 19.54 21.49
CA SER A 44 -0.34 20.31 20.93
C SER A 44 -0.17 21.83 21.05
N LYS A 45 0.64 22.32 21.99
CA LYS A 45 0.94 23.77 22.14
C LYS A 45 1.93 24.27 21.09
N GLU A 46 2.82 23.39 20.63
CA GLU A 46 3.86 23.70 19.64
C GLU A 46 3.35 23.58 18.19
N GLY A 47 2.14 23.05 17.98
CA GLY A 47 1.48 22.97 16.66
C GLY A 47 1.84 21.72 15.85
N ASP A 48 2.60 20.79 16.42
CA ASP A 48 3.09 19.57 15.75
C ASP A 48 2.17 18.35 15.89
N VAL A 49 0.90 18.54 16.27
CA VAL A 49 -0.09 17.46 16.24
C VAL A 49 -0.75 17.42 14.86
N MET A 50 -0.12 16.69 13.94
CA MET A 50 -0.73 16.22 12.70
C MET A 50 -1.45 14.90 12.97
N ILE A 51 -2.79 14.94 13.05
CA ILE A 51 -3.60 13.72 12.96
C ILE A 51 -3.73 13.39 11.47
N GLU A 52 -2.76 12.66 10.93
CA GLU A 52 -2.85 12.03 9.62
C GLU A 52 -3.41 10.61 9.77
N GLU A 53 -4.71 10.44 9.53
CA GLU A 53 -5.31 9.12 9.34
C GLU A 53 -4.97 8.60 7.95
N THR A 54 -3.86 7.86 7.85
CA THR A 54 -3.58 7.01 6.69
C THR A 54 -4.04 5.59 7.02
N GLU A 55 -5.12 5.13 6.38
CA GLU A 55 -5.72 3.81 6.61
C GLU A 55 -4.84 2.65 6.09
N GLU A 56 -4.27 1.85 7.01
CA GLU A 56 -4.03 0.42 6.80
C GLU A 56 -4.47 -0.39 8.03
N VAL A 57 -4.83 -1.63 7.77
CA VAL A 57 -5.56 -2.51 8.68
C VAL A 57 -4.64 -3.15 9.72
N ILE A 58 -4.61 -2.59 10.94
CA ILE A 58 -4.04 -3.22 12.14
C ILE A 58 -5.02 -4.30 12.66
N ASP A 59 -4.51 -5.53 12.85
CA ASP A 59 -4.96 -6.42 13.92
C ASP A 59 -3.98 -6.22 15.07
N GLU A 60 -4.51 -5.97 16.27
CA GLU A 60 -3.77 -5.46 17.42
C GLU A 60 -2.80 -6.51 17.98
N GLU A 61 -1.51 -6.17 18.04
CA GLU A 61 -0.79 -6.06 19.31
C GLU A 61 0.64 -5.55 19.06
N SER A 62 0.81 -4.23 19.17
CA SER A 62 2.01 -3.62 19.73
C SER A 62 1.75 -2.14 19.91
N GLY A 63 1.31 -1.76 21.10
CA GLY A 63 1.22 -0.35 21.50
C GLY A 63 2.59 0.33 21.43
N ASP A 64 2.55 1.65 21.25
CA ASP A 64 3.69 2.54 21.22
C ASP A 64 4.63 2.27 22.39
N TRP A 65 5.76 1.67 22.06
CA TRP A 65 6.87 1.47 22.97
C TRP A 65 7.93 2.50 22.61
N GLU A 66 8.03 3.56 23.40
CA GLU A 66 9.28 4.30 23.46
C GLU A 66 10.36 3.37 24.04
N PRO A 67 11.53 3.28 23.39
CA PRO A 67 12.52 2.33 23.79
C PRO A 67 13.15 2.66 25.15
N GLU A 68 13.05 1.73 26.10
CA GLU A 68 14.18 1.55 27.02
C GLU A 68 15.30 0.91 26.20
N GLU A 69 16.41 1.63 26.04
CA GLU A 69 17.59 1.15 25.34
C GLU A 69 17.97 -0.26 25.81
N PHE A 70 17.78 -1.25 24.94
CA PHE A 70 18.62 -2.42 25.01
C PHE A 70 20.00 -1.99 24.52
N GLN A 71 20.91 -1.69 25.45
CA GLN A 71 22.32 -1.51 25.15
C GLN A 71 23.10 -2.83 25.36
N PRO A 72 23.16 -3.73 24.36
CA PRO A 72 24.43 -4.32 24.03
C PRO A 72 25.12 -3.31 23.13
N TYR A 73 25.99 -2.50 23.75
CA TYR A 73 27.05 -1.73 23.12
C TYR A 73 27.31 -2.10 21.66
N ASP A 74 27.52 -1.07 20.85
CA ASP A 74 28.46 -1.14 19.73
C ASP A 74 29.65 -2.06 20.07
N ASP A 75 30.27 -2.56 19.03
CA ASP A 75 31.51 -3.32 19.10
C ASP A 75 31.36 -4.84 19.07
N PHE A 76 31.60 -5.28 17.83
CA PHE A 76 32.40 -6.44 17.48
C PHE A 76 31.79 -7.82 17.82
N VAL A 77 31.54 -8.57 16.75
CA VAL A 77 30.98 -9.92 16.75
C VAL A 77 32.11 -10.95 16.79
N LEU A 78 32.07 -11.89 17.74
CA LEU A 78 32.99 -13.03 17.77
C LEU A 78 32.65 -13.99 16.61
N PRO A 79 33.59 -14.32 15.70
CA PRO A 79 33.31 -15.21 14.56
C PRO A 79 32.99 -16.67 14.94
N SER A 80 33.51 -17.17 16.07
CA SER A 80 33.25 -18.52 16.59
C SER A 80 33.71 -18.67 18.06
N LEU A 81 33.53 -19.86 18.67
CA LEU A 81 34.09 -20.23 19.99
C LEU A 81 35.62 -20.20 20.06
N ASP A 82 36.29 -20.13 18.92
CA ASP A 82 37.76 -19.97 18.81
C ASP A 82 38.21 -18.52 18.96
N TRP A 83 37.28 -17.60 19.29
CA TRP A 83 37.56 -16.18 19.42
C TRP A 83 37.15 -15.66 20.79
N LEU A 84 37.91 -14.69 21.29
CA LEU A 84 37.75 -14.05 22.59
C LEU A 84 37.52 -12.55 22.41
N LYS A 85 36.63 -11.94 23.21
CA LYS A 85 36.37 -10.49 23.15
C LYS A 85 37.32 -9.72 24.08
N PHE A 86 38.11 -8.78 23.55
CA PHE A 86 38.95 -7.85 24.29
C PHE A 86 38.53 -6.42 23.96
N GLY A 87 37.72 -5.82 24.84
CA GLY A 87 37.03 -4.55 24.56
C GLY A 87 36.24 -4.70 23.27
N ASP A 88 36.60 -3.90 22.27
CA ASP A 88 35.87 -3.79 21.00
C ASP A 88 36.49 -4.63 19.88
N LYS A 89 37.37 -5.57 20.21
CA LYS A 89 38.08 -6.44 19.26
C LYS A 89 37.86 -7.90 19.59
N ALA A 90 37.59 -8.75 18.60
CA ALA A 90 37.81 -10.18 18.78
C ALA A 90 39.21 -10.57 18.38
N VAL A 91 39.72 -11.52 19.15
CA VAL A 91 41.07 -12.05 19.05
C VAL A 91 40.93 -13.57 18.99
N SER A 92 41.58 -14.20 18.03
CA SER A 92 41.55 -15.67 17.96
C SER A 92 42.28 -16.25 19.18
N ARG A 93 41.88 -17.45 19.62
CA ARG A 93 42.57 -18.18 20.70
C ARG A 93 44.07 -18.36 20.40
N LYS A 94 44.44 -18.47 19.12
CA LYS A 94 45.84 -18.52 18.64
C LYS A 94 46.57 -17.19 18.83
N ASP A 95 45.95 -16.07 18.50
CA ASP A 95 46.54 -14.75 18.68
C ASP A 95 46.62 -14.36 20.16
N ALA A 96 45.63 -14.77 20.96
CA ALA A 96 45.65 -14.64 22.41
C ALA A 96 46.79 -15.46 23.03
N GLN A 97 47.04 -16.68 22.53
CA GLN A 97 48.20 -17.48 22.94
C GLN A 97 49.52 -16.82 22.55
N THR A 98 49.62 -16.27 21.34
CA THR A 98 50.80 -15.52 20.88
C THR A 98 51.08 -14.30 21.77
N ALA A 99 50.02 -13.64 22.27
CA ALA A 99 50.15 -12.54 23.23
C ALA A 99 50.60 -13.02 24.61
N ILE A 100 50.11 -14.15 25.11
CA ILE A 100 50.57 -14.77 26.36
C ILE A 100 52.07 -15.12 26.28
N ASP A 101 52.49 -15.78 25.19
CA ASP A 101 53.88 -16.20 25.00
C ASP A 101 54.81 -14.98 25.00
N TYR A 102 54.40 -13.90 24.33
CA TYR A 102 55.15 -12.64 24.37
C TYR A 102 55.15 -12.01 25.77
N TYR A 103 54.01 -12.00 26.46
CA TYR A 103 53.85 -11.43 27.81
C TYR A 103 54.79 -12.10 28.82
N ARG A 104 54.96 -13.42 28.75
CA ARG A 104 55.80 -14.21 29.67
C ARG A 104 57.28 -14.27 29.30
N ASN A 105 57.64 -13.88 28.08
CA ASN A 105 59.02 -13.95 27.59
C ASN A 105 59.91 -12.82 28.12
N THR A 106 60.16 -12.79 29.45
CA THR A 106 61.13 -11.93 30.14
C THR A 106 61.68 -12.62 31.40
N THR A 107 62.84 -12.17 31.90
CA THR A 107 63.41 -12.65 33.17
C THR A 107 62.56 -12.33 34.40
N LYS A 108 61.68 -11.33 34.31
CA LYS A 108 60.72 -10.97 35.38
C LYS A 108 59.41 -11.77 35.32
N GLY A 109 59.20 -12.57 34.26
CA GLY A 109 58.01 -13.40 34.07
C GLY A 109 56.75 -12.66 33.61
N PHE A 110 56.86 -11.37 33.30
CA PHE A 110 55.80 -10.57 32.67
C PHE A 110 56.37 -9.33 31.94
N ARG A 111 55.59 -8.76 30.99
CA ARG A 111 55.88 -7.48 30.31
C ARG A 111 54.97 -6.37 30.81
N SER A 112 55.41 -5.12 30.71
CA SER A 112 54.58 -3.95 31.05
C SER A 112 53.41 -3.76 30.09
N LEU A 113 52.35 -3.09 30.55
CA LEU A 113 51.18 -2.77 29.72
C LEU A 113 51.57 -2.00 28.45
N ASP A 114 52.51 -1.05 28.54
CA ASP A 114 52.97 -0.27 27.38
C ASP A 114 53.68 -1.13 26.34
N SER A 115 54.48 -2.11 26.78
CA SER A 115 55.10 -3.09 25.88
C SER A 115 54.06 -3.98 25.19
N MET A 116 52.99 -4.35 25.91
CA MET A 116 51.88 -5.15 25.36
C MET A 116 51.03 -4.34 24.37
N LYS A 117 50.67 -3.09 24.72
CA LYS A 117 49.94 -2.15 23.85
C LYS A 117 50.66 -1.89 22.53
N PHE A 118 51.98 -1.76 22.57
CA PHE A 118 52.78 -1.47 21.38
C PHE A 118 52.72 -2.61 20.35
N ARG A 119 52.79 -3.87 20.80
CA ARG A 119 52.82 -5.06 19.94
C ARG A 119 51.42 -5.59 19.60
N PHE A 120 50.48 -5.54 20.54
CA PHE A 120 49.12 -6.04 20.39
C PHE A 120 48.13 -4.89 20.60
N ARG A 121 47.75 -4.23 19.50
CA ARG A 121 46.93 -3.01 19.52
C ARG A 121 45.52 -3.21 20.09
N TRP A 122 45.04 -4.46 20.22
CA TRP A 122 43.78 -4.81 20.87
C TRP A 122 43.87 -4.88 22.41
N ILE A 123 45.06 -4.80 22.99
CA ILE A 123 45.26 -4.65 24.43
C ILE A 123 45.31 -3.14 24.73
N THR A 124 44.32 -2.61 25.43
CA THR A 124 44.17 -1.15 25.65
C THR A 124 44.22 -0.76 27.13
N ASP A 125 43.89 -1.67 28.04
CA ASP A 125 43.91 -1.42 29.47
C ASP A 125 44.41 -2.64 30.28
N SER A 126 44.48 -2.48 31.60
CA SER A 126 44.88 -3.55 32.51
C SER A 126 43.88 -4.71 32.54
N LYS A 127 42.58 -4.46 32.30
CA LYS A 127 41.53 -5.49 32.29
C LYS A 127 41.73 -6.48 31.15
N HIS A 128 42.28 -6.04 30.01
CA HIS A 128 42.64 -6.94 28.90
C HIS A 128 43.79 -7.88 29.28
N ILE A 129 44.77 -7.40 30.05
CA ILE A 129 45.85 -8.24 30.59
C ILE A 129 45.29 -9.21 31.65
N ASP A 130 44.35 -8.77 32.48
CA ASP A 130 43.67 -9.64 33.45
C ASP A 130 42.93 -10.78 32.75
N LYS A 131 42.14 -10.46 31.71
CA LYS A 131 41.42 -11.46 30.90
C LYS A 131 42.39 -12.42 30.19
N LEU A 132 43.54 -11.94 29.70
CA LEU A 132 44.59 -12.81 29.14
C LEU A 132 45.18 -13.78 30.17
N ARG A 133 45.37 -13.33 31.42
CA ARG A 133 45.90 -14.18 32.50
C ARG A 133 44.89 -15.23 32.96
N VAL A 134 43.60 -14.88 33.01
CA VAL A 134 42.53 -15.85 33.28
C VAL A 134 42.47 -16.88 32.14
N TYR A 135 42.53 -16.41 30.89
CA TYR A 135 42.60 -17.30 29.72
C TYR A 135 43.85 -18.19 29.73
N GLU A 136 45.02 -17.69 30.13
CA GLU A 136 46.26 -18.48 30.28
C GLU A 136 46.11 -19.61 31.31
N LYS A 137 45.42 -19.34 32.43
CA LYS A 137 45.22 -20.29 33.51
C LYS A 137 44.20 -21.38 33.14
N GLU A 138 43.12 -21.00 32.47
CA GLU A 138 42.00 -21.89 32.14
C GLU A 138 42.17 -22.56 30.75
N LYS A 139 43.00 -22.00 29.86
CA LYS A 139 43.30 -22.50 28.51
C LYS A 139 42.04 -22.93 27.73
N ASN A 140 41.88 -24.24 27.54
CA ASN A 140 40.77 -24.84 26.79
C ASN A 140 39.45 -24.83 27.57
N GLU A 141 39.50 -24.64 28.90
CA GLU A 141 38.33 -24.57 29.77
C GLU A 141 37.75 -23.15 29.87
N PHE A 142 38.50 -22.13 29.40
CA PHE A 142 38.01 -20.75 29.39
C PHE A 142 36.78 -20.61 28.48
N GLN A 143 35.65 -20.21 29.07
CA GLN A 143 34.40 -19.95 28.36
C GLN A 143 34.11 -18.45 28.30
N GLU A 144 33.75 -17.97 27.12
CA GLU A 144 33.31 -16.59 26.94
C GLU A 144 31.98 -16.34 27.67
N THR A 145 31.72 -15.08 28.04
CA THR A 145 30.52 -14.76 28.83
C THR A 145 29.23 -15.13 28.09
N ARG A 146 28.24 -15.64 28.82
CA ARG A 146 26.92 -16.00 28.28
C ARG A 146 26.29 -14.86 27.46
N THR A 147 26.45 -13.62 27.92
CA THR A 147 25.93 -12.41 27.24
C THR A 147 26.55 -12.22 25.85
N ASN A 148 27.86 -12.42 25.70
CA ASN A 148 28.53 -12.31 24.42
C ASN A 148 28.10 -13.43 23.46
N LEU A 149 27.95 -14.66 23.98
CA LEU A 149 27.48 -15.80 23.19
C LEU A 149 26.04 -15.60 22.69
N LEU A 150 25.14 -15.08 23.52
CA LEU A 150 23.76 -14.76 23.12
C LEU A 150 23.70 -13.67 22.05
N ARG A 151 24.60 -12.68 22.11
CA ARG A 151 24.70 -11.63 21.10
C ARG A 151 25.15 -12.17 19.74
N PHE A 152 26.17 -13.02 19.75
CA PHE A 152 26.64 -13.69 18.53
C PHE A 152 25.52 -14.57 17.92
N LEU A 153 24.84 -15.37 18.74
CA LEU A 153 23.70 -16.17 18.32
C LEU A 153 22.60 -15.34 17.67
N SER A 154 22.25 -14.20 18.28
CA SER A 154 21.25 -13.25 17.75
C SER A 154 21.60 -12.73 16.35
N ASN A 155 22.87 -12.34 16.13
CA ASN A 155 23.31 -11.79 14.84
C ASN A 155 23.40 -12.87 13.75
N ARG A 156 23.91 -14.06 14.08
CA ARG A 156 23.95 -15.19 13.14
C ARG A 156 22.55 -15.64 12.72
N LEU A 157 21.59 -15.63 13.66
CA LEU A 157 20.20 -15.89 13.33
C LEU A 157 19.67 -14.84 12.34
N PHE A 158 20.03 -13.56 12.52
CA PHE A 158 19.60 -12.49 11.62
C PHE A 158 20.14 -12.65 10.20
N GLU A 159 21.41 -13.00 10.04
CA GLU A 159 22.01 -13.26 8.73
C GLU A 159 21.28 -14.41 8.00
N VAL A 160 21.02 -15.52 8.68
CA VAL A 160 20.31 -16.68 8.11
C VAL A 160 18.89 -16.29 7.71
N VAL A 161 18.18 -15.57 8.58
CA VAL A 161 16.80 -15.14 8.32
C VAL A 161 16.75 -14.15 7.16
N GLN A 162 17.68 -13.20 7.09
CA GLN A 162 17.75 -12.22 6.02
C GLN A 162 17.97 -12.88 4.65
N ASP A 163 18.85 -13.88 4.55
CA ASP A 163 19.06 -14.66 3.33
C ASP A 163 17.79 -15.40 2.88
N LYS A 164 17.10 -16.06 3.83
CA LYS A 164 15.84 -16.78 3.56
C LYS A 164 14.72 -15.85 3.10
N LEU A 165 14.61 -14.66 3.69
CA LEU A 165 13.63 -13.66 3.27
C LEU A 165 13.96 -13.09 1.89
N LYS A 166 15.24 -12.81 1.58
CA LYS A 166 15.67 -12.36 0.24
C LYS A 166 15.41 -13.40 -0.83
N THR A 167 15.55 -14.68 -0.51
CA THR A 167 15.28 -15.79 -1.42
C THR A 167 13.79 -16.18 -1.52
N GLY A 168 12.92 -15.52 -0.74
CA GLY A 168 11.47 -15.64 -0.84
C GLY A 168 10.86 -16.83 -0.09
N PHE A 169 11.55 -17.39 0.90
CA PHE A 169 10.97 -18.44 1.75
C PHE A 169 10.04 -17.84 2.80
N SER A 170 8.92 -18.51 3.05
CA SER A 170 8.07 -18.24 4.20
C SER A 170 8.73 -18.76 5.48
N LEU A 171 8.75 -17.94 6.52
CA LEU A 171 9.32 -18.27 7.82
C LEU A 171 8.28 -18.06 8.90
N HIS A 172 8.16 -19.03 9.80
CA HIS A 172 7.33 -18.94 11.00
C HIS A 172 8.20 -18.88 12.26
N ASP A 173 7.59 -18.52 13.39
CA ASP A 173 8.29 -18.45 14.68
C ASP A 173 8.95 -19.77 15.06
N LEU A 174 8.32 -20.90 14.74
CA LEU A 174 8.92 -22.23 14.92
C LEU A 174 10.19 -22.43 14.08
N ASP A 175 10.27 -21.85 12.88
CA ASP A 175 11.46 -21.92 12.04
C ASP A 175 12.59 -21.08 12.63
N LEU A 176 12.26 -19.89 13.17
CA LEU A 176 13.21 -19.04 13.89
C LEU A 176 13.77 -19.74 15.13
N GLN A 177 12.92 -20.42 15.91
CA GLN A 177 13.34 -21.24 17.05
C GLN A 177 14.29 -22.36 16.61
N ARG A 178 13.95 -23.07 15.54
CA ARG A 178 14.79 -24.15 14.99
C ARG A 178 16.14 -23.62 14.51
N PHE A 179 16.19 -22.50 13.80
CA PHE A 179 17.44 -21.88 13.38
C PHE A 179 18.28 -21.45 14.58
N ALA A 180 17.67 -20.82 15.59
CA ALA A 180 18.37 -20.40 16.80
C ALA A 180 18.96 -21.61 17.56
N LEU A 181 18.21 -22.68 17.73
CA LEU A 181 18.71 -23.91 18.36
C LEU A 181 19.80 -24.58 17.53
N HIS A 182 19.68 -24.57 16.20
CA HIS A 182 20.66 -25.14 15.29
C HIS A 182 22.00 -24.38 15.37
N ILE A 183 21.95 -23.05 15.29
CA ILE A 183 23.13 -22.19 15.45
C ILE A 183 23.72 -22.38 16.85
N ASN A 184 22.88 -22.50 17.88
CA ASN A 184 23.38 -22.75 19.23
C ASN A 184 24.09 -24.10 19.35
N ASN A 185 23.55 -25.17 18.78
CA ASN A 185 24.16 -26.49 18.87
C ASN A 185 25.50 -26.59 18.10
N LYS A 186 25.62 -25.86 16.99
CA LYS A 186 26.81 -25.91 16.13
C LYS A 186 27.86 -24.88 16.50
N GLU A 187 27.45 -23.65 16.73
CA GLU A 187 28.34 -22.49 16.81
C GLU A 187 28.53 -22.01 18.25
N THR A 188 27.47 -21.75 19.03
CA THR A 188 27.59 -21.01 20.30
C THR A 188 27.62 -21.87 21.57
N LYS A 189 27.08 -23.10 21.52
CA LYS A 189 27.03 -24.13 22.58
C LYS A 189 26.61 -23.60 23.96
N ILE A 190 25.65 -22.69 23.99
CA ILE A 190 25.15 -22.07 25.23
C ILE A 190 24.31 -23.11 25.99
N GLN A 191 24.75 -23.47 27.19
CA GLN A 191 24.04 -24.42 28.04
C GLN A 191 22.66 -23.87 28.44
N GLY A 192 21.63 -24.73 28.35
CA GLY A 192 20.26 -24.41 28.75
C GLY A 192 19.56 -23.36 27.87
N PHE A 193 20.10 -23.00 26.70
CA PHE A 193 19.39 -22.13 25.76
C PHE A 193 18.23 -22.89 25.10
N LYS A 194 17.02 -22.33 25.17
CA LYS A 194 15.78 -22.99 24.72
C LYS A 194 15.10 -22.33 23.51
N ALA A 195 15.64 -21.22 23.01
CA ALA A 195 14.98 -20.38 22.00
C ALA A 195 13.48 -20.18 22.30
N SER A 196 13.15 -19.68 23.50
CA SER A 196 11.75 -19.53 23.92
C SER A 196 10.99 -18.56 23.01
N GLU A 197 9.66 -18.67 23.00
CA GLU A 197 8.77 -17.73 22.29
C GLU A 197 9.02 -16.28 22.70
N SER A 198 9.23 -16.02 24.00
CA SER A 198 9.61 -14.71 24.51
C SER A 198 10.92 -14.21 23.92
N TRP A 199 11.94 -15.07 23.81
CA TRP A 199 13.23 -14.70 23.23
C TRP A 199 13.13 -14.39 21.74
N ILE A 200 12.35 -15.18 20.99
CA ILE A 200 12.08 -14.95 19.56
C ILE A 200 11.29 -13.66 19.36
N THR A 201 10.32 -13.37 20.22
CA THR A 201 9.54 -12.13 20.17
C THR A 201 10.44 -10.92 20.42
N SER A 202 11.27 -10.95 21.45
CA SER A 202 12.25 -9.89 21.72
C SER A 202 13.27 -9.74 20.57
N TRP A 203 13.73 -10.86 20.00
CA TRP A 203 14.66 -10.86 18.87
C TRP A 203 14.03 -10.25 17.60
N LYS A 204 12.80 -10.64 17.26
CA LYS A 204 12.03 -10.07 16.14
C LYS A 204 11.87 -8.55 16.29
N LYS A 205 11.51 -8.09 17.49
CA LYS A 205 11.40 -6.67 17.83
C LYS A 205 12.73 -5.92 17.62
N ALA A 206 13.83 -6.47 18.15
CA ALA A 206 15.16 -5.87 18.03
C ALA A 206 15.63 -5.73 16.57
N HIS A 207 15.24 -6.67 15.70
CA HIS A 207 15.62 -6.69 14.28
C HIS A 207 14.54 -6.13 13.33
N ARG A 208 13.48 -5.52 13.87
CA ARG A 208 12.35 -4.94 13.09
C ARG A 208 11.66 -5.95 12.16
N ILE A 209 11.55 -7.20 12.59
CA ILE A 209 10.88 -8.27 11.85
C ILE A 209 9.45 -8.40 12.36
N VAL A 210 8.47 -8.23 11.47
CA VAL A 210 7.04 -8.36 11.78
C VAL A 210 6.36 -9.37 10.87
N SER A 211 5.27 -9.96 11.34
CA SER A 211 4.42 -10.80 10.50
C SER A 211 3.71 -9.96 9.44
N ARG A 212 3.71 -10.42 8.18
CA ARG A 212 2.98 -9.78 7.07
C ARG A 212 2.23 -10.85 6.29
N LYS A 213 1.01 -10.52 5.84
CA LYS A 213 0.23 -11.39 4.95
C LYS A 213 0.97 -11.58 3.62
N ILE A 214 1.02 -12.81 3.11
CA ILE A 214 1.55 -13.08 1.77
C ILE A 214 0.63 -12.42 0.74
N THR A 215 1.16 -11.45 -0.01
CA THR A 215 0.39 -10.71 -1.02
C THR A 215 0.46 -11.32 -2.40
N LYS A 216 1.49 -12.13 -2.68
CA LYS A 216 1.72 -12.75 -3.99
C LYS A 216 2.60 -13.99 -3.89
N PHE A 217 2.22 -15.07 -4.57
CA PHE A 217 3.09 -16.23 -4.80
C PHE A 217 3.90 -16.03 -6.08
N VAL A 218 5.22 -16.20 -6.02
CA VAL A 218 6.13 -16.11 -7.17
C VAL A 218 7.00 -17.36 -7.23
N THR A 219 7.20 -17.91 -8.42
CA THR A 219 8.16 -19.01 -8.64
C THR A 219 9.57 -18.45 -8.85
N ARG A 220 10.61 -19.27 -8.68
CA ARG A 220 12.01 -18.87 -9.00
C ARG A 220 12.17 -18.39 -10.45
N LYS A 221 11.45 -18.99 -11.39
CA LYS A 221 11.41 -18.58 -12.80
C LYS A 221 10.89 -17.14 -12.94
N CYS A 222 9.87 -16.76 -12.16
CA CYS A 222 9.30 -15.41 -12.16
C CYS A 222 10.25 -14.33 -11.63
N MET A 223 11.27 -14.64 -10.82
CA MET A 223 12.24 -13.62 -10.35
C MET A 223 13.22 -13.20 -11.44
N VAL A 224 13.75 -14.16 -12.21
CA VAL A 224 14.58 -13.89 -13.41
C VAL A 224 13.75 -13.21 -14.51
N ASP A 225 12.48 -13.61 -14.64
CA ASP A 225 11.54 -13.01 -15.60
C ASP A 225 11.20 -11.54 -15.27
N LYS A 226 11.24 -11.13 -13.98
CA LYS A 226 10.91 -9.74 -13.59
C LYS A 226 11.82 -8.70 -14.22
N GLU A 227 13.13 -8.94 -14.26
CA GLU A 227 14.09 -8.00 -14.89
C GLU A 227 13.86 -7.93 -16.40
N LEU A 228 13.60 -9.08 -17.03
CA LEU A 228 13.27 -9.15 -18.45
C LEU A 228 11.95 -8.43 -18.77
N ILE A 229 10.90 -8.66 -17.97
CA ILE A 229 9.60 -8.00 -18.09
C ILE A 229 9.76 -6.49 -17.91
N LYS A 230 10.55 -6.05 -16.92
CA LYS A 230 10.81 -4.63 -16.68
C LYS A 230 11.54 -3.99 -17.86
N LYS A 231 12.62 -4.62 -18.34
CA LYS A 231 13.35 -4.15 -19.52
C LYS A 231 12.46 -4.08 -20.76
N LYS A 232 11.65 -5.12 -20.99
CA LYS A 232 10.68 -5.16 -22.10
C LYS A 232 9.66 -4.02 -22.01
N ALA A 233 9.20 -3.70 -20.79
CA ALA A 233 8.30 -2.58 -20.55
C ALA A 233 8.99 -1.23 -20.83
N GLU A 234 10.21 -1.04 -20.33
CA GLU A 234 11.03 0.17 -20.55
C GLU A 234 11.33 0.41 -22.04
N ASP A 235 11.77 -0.63 -22.75
CA ASP A 235 12.08 -0.58 -24.18
C ASP A 235 10.82 -0.24 -25.00
N PHE A 236 9.67 -0.83 -24.63
CA PHE A 236 8.39 -0.55 -25.27
C PHE A 236 7.94 0.90 -25.05
N VAL A 237 7.96 1.39 -23.80
CA VAL A 237 7.63 2.79 -23.49
C VAL A 237 8.53 3.75 -24.27
N LYS A 238 9.84 3.47 -24.32
CA LYS A 238 10.80 4.27 -25.08
C LYS A 238 10.48 4.30 -26.58
N ALA A 239 10.07 3.16 -27.16
CA ALA A 239 9.64 3.10 -28.55
C ALA A 239 8.36 3.92 -28.79
N CYS A 240 7.33 3.71 -27.96
CA CYS A 240 6.07 4.46 -28.05
C CYS A 240 6.29 5.97 -27.91
N ARG A 241 7.13 6.43 -26.98
CA ARG A 241 7.43 7.87 -26.81
C ARG A 241 7.99 8.51 -28.08
N ARG A 242 8.82 7.80 -28.84
CA ARG A 242 9.36 8.29 -30.12
C ARG A 242 8.30 8.40 -31.20
N GLU A 243 7.27 7.55 -31.17
CA GLU A 243 6.18 7.60 -32.13
C GLU A 243 5.14 8.64 -31.72
N MET A 244 4.79 8.68 -30.43
CA MET A 244 3.84 9.63 -29.84
C MET A 244 4.29 11.09 -29.99
N SER A 245 5.59 11.37 -30.14
CA SER A 245 6.08 12.73 -30.43
C SER A 245 5.59 13.31 -31.76
N LEU A 246 5.07 12.46 -32.66
CA LEU A 246 4.44 12.85 -33.93
C LEU A 246 2.94 13.17 -33.79
N PHE A 247 2.41 13.12 -32.56
CA PHE A 247 1.00 13.31 -32.24
C PHE A 247 0.84 14.40 -31.17
N SER A 248 -0.28 15.13 -31.23
CA SER A 248 -0.71 15.94 -30.09
C SER A 248 -1.10 15.02 -28.92
N PRO A 249 -0.89 15.42 -27.66
CA PRO A 249 -1.36 14.64 -26.51
C PRO A 249 -2.86 14.30 -26.54
N SER A 250 -3.68 15.16 -27.12
CA SER A 250 -5.12 14.92 -27.33
C SER A 250 -5.43 13.86 -28.40
N MET A 251 -4.43 13.41 -29.17
CA MET A 251 -4.56 12.37 -30.20
C MET A 251 -4.10 10.99 -29.71
N VAL A 252 -3.40 10.93 -28.58
CA VAL A 252 -2.89 9.69 -28.00
C VAL A 252 -3.85 9.26 -26.90
N PHE A 253 -4.41 8.06 -27.00
CA PHE A 253 -5.28 7.54 -25.95
C PHE A 253 -4.95 6.12 -25.54
N ASN A 254 -5.30 5.82 -24.30
CA ASN A 254 -5.27 4.51 -23.71
C ASN A 254 -6.70 4.04 -23.41
N SER A 255 -6.94 2.74 -23.56
CA SER A 255 -8.20 2.10 -23.17
C SER A 255 -7.94 0.72 -22.56
N ASP A 256 -8.72 0.38 -21.54
CA ASP A 256 -8.57 -0.83 -20.75
C ASP A 256 -9.93 -1.26 -20.18
N GLN A 257 -10.22 -2.56 -20.25
CA GLN A 257 -11.47 -3.10 -19.72
C GLN A 257 -11.35 -3.31 -18.22
N THR A 258 -12.33 -2.83 -17.46
CA THR A 258 -12.39 -3.06 -16.02
C THR A 258 -13.70 -3.69 -15.61
N GLY A 259 -13.62 -4.83 -14.93
CA GLY A 259 -14.77 -5.46 -14.28
C GLY A 259 -15.13 -4.70 -13.01
N VAL A 260 -16.40 -4.34 -12.88
CA VAL A 260 -16.98 -3.66 -11.71
C VAL A 260 -18.06 -4.56 -11.12
N GLN A 261 -17.87 -4.95 -9.86
CA GLN A 261 -18.89 -5.69 -9.11
C GLN A 261 -20.12 -4.80 -8.91
N LYS A 262 -21.31 -5.41 -8.95
CA LYS A 262 -22.57 -4.68 -8.80
C LYS A 262 -22.71 -4.04 -7.41
N GLU A 263 -22.09 -4.64 -6.39
CA GLU A 263 -22.01 -4.11 -5.04
C GLU A 263 -20.57 -4.20 -4.50
N LEU A 264 -19.94 -3.05 -4.28
CA LEU A 264 -18.61 -2.92 -3.66
C LEU A 264 -18.76 -2.56 -2.19
N TYR A 265 -18.00 -3.22 -1.31
CA TYR A 265 -18.08 -3.01 0.14
C TYR A 265 -16.72 -2.74 0.79
N GLY A 266 -16.77 -2.14 2.00
CA GLY A 266 -15.61 -2.00 2.87
C GLY A 266 -15.25 -3.31 3.55
N ALA A 267 -13.96 -3.66 3.58
CA ALA A 267 -13.48 -4.83 4.32
C ALA A 267 -13.53 -4.66 5.85
N ARG A 268 -13.89 -3.45 6.32
CA ARG A 268 -13.95 -3.05 7.72
C ARG A 268 -15.22 -2.28 7.99
N SER A 269 -15.68 -2.38 9.22
CA SER A 269 -16.73 -1.51 9.73
C SER A 269 -16.72 -1.49 11.25
N LEU A 270 -17.39 -0.50 11.84
CA LEU A 270 -17.53 -0.37 13.28
C LEU A 270 -18.34 -1.55 13.84
N ALA A 271 -17.87 -2.06 14.97
CA ALA A 271 -18.42 -3.18 15.73
C ALA A 271 -18.22 -2.91 17.23
N PHE A 272 -19.01 -3.56 18.08
CA PHE A 272 -18.87 -3.37 19.52
C PHE A 272 -17.57 -4.02 20.04
N LEU A 273 -16.98 -3.42 21.07
CA LEU A 273 -15.76 -3.92 21.68
C LEU A 273 -15.95 -5.37 22.16
N GLY A 274 -15.10 -6.27 21.68
CA GLY A 274 -15.15 -7.71 22.00
C GLY A 274 -15.97 -8.56 21.03
N GLU A 275 -16.62 -7.98 20.01
CA GLU A 275 -17.28 -8.76 18.95
C GLU A 275 -16.26 -9.46 18.07
N LYS A 276 -16.36 -10.80 18.02
CA LYS A 276 -15.47 -11.65 17.19
C LYS A 276 -15.94 -11.80 15.75
N ASN A 277 -17.26 -11.65 15.52
CA ASN A 277 -17.89 -11.78 14.21
C ASN A 277 -18.71 -10.51 13.93
N VAL A 278 -18.45 -9.88 12.78
CA VAL A 278 -19.15 -8.66 12.34
C VAL A 278 -19.92 -8.98 11.07
N GLU A 279 -21.25 -8.98 11.15
CA GLU A 279 -22.12 -9.35 10.03
C GLU A 279 -22.58 -8.13 9.20
N ARG A 280 -22.30 -8.22 7.89
CA ARG A 280 -22.74 -7.42 6.74
C ARG A 280 -24.19 -7.59 6.26
N LEU A 281 -25.08 -6.59 6.30
CA LEU A 281 -26.23 -6.61 5.39
C LEU A 281 -25.75 -6.26 3.96
N ILE A 282 -26.18 -7.06 2.97
CA ILE A 282 -25.94 -6.84 1.54
C ILE A 282 -27.27 -6.88 0.78
N GLN A 283 -27.39 -6.21 -0.36
CA GLN A 283 -28.65 -6.20 -1.12
C GLN A 283 -28.91 -7.55 -1.80
N SER A 284 -27.86 -8.23 -2.27
CA SER A 284 -27.95 -9.60 -2.77
C SER A 284 -26.58 -10.27 -2.80
N LYS A 285 -26.53 -11.58 -2.50
CA LYS A 285 -25.32 -12.39 -2.68
C LYS A 285 -24.81 -12.37 -4.12
N SER A 286 -25.72 -12.33 -5.11
CA SER A 286 -25.34 -12.30 -6.52
C SER A 286 -24.68 -10.98 -6.93
N SER A 287 -24.97 -9.87 -6.24
CA SER A 287 -24.37 -8.56 -6.52
C SER A 287 -22.88 -8.51 -6.14
N LEU A 288 -22.45 -9.38 -5.22
CA LEU A 288 -21.05 -9.54 -4.85
C LEU A 288 -20.26 -10.37 -5.88
N THR A 289 -20.92 -11.28 -6.59
CA THR A 289 -20.27 -12.22 -7.52
C THR A 289 -20.40 -11.81 -8.97
N HIS A 290 -21.45 -11.06 -9.32
CA HIS A 290 -21.69 -10.60 -10.68
C HIS A 290 -21.07 -9.21 -10.88
N SER A 291 -20.51 -9.03 -12.07
CA SER A 291 -19.88 -7.80 -12.50
C SER A 291 -20.47 -7.35 -13.83
N PHE A 292 -20.27 -6.09 -14.15
CA PHE A 292 -20.37 -5.56 -15.50
C PHE A 292 -18.99 -5.09 -15.97
N THR A 293 -18.81 -4.93 -17.28
CA THR A 293 -17.55 -4.40 -17.83
C THR A 293 -17.71 -2.92 -18.16
N PHE A 294 -16.72 -2.13 -17.79
CA PHE A 294 -16.60 -0.72 -18.16
C PHE A 294 -15.31 -0.51 -18.95
N LEU A 295 -15.40 0.23 -20.06
CA LEU A 295 -14.28 0.50 -20.97
C LEU A 295 -14.24 2.00 -21.31
N PRO A 296 -13.47 2.80 -20.55
CA PRO A 296 -13.26 4.21 -20.84
C PRO A 296 -12.11 4.42 -21.83
N MET A 297 -12.02 5.64 -22.36
CA MET A 297 -10.85 6.14 -23.06
C MET A 297 -10.23 7.26 -22.23
N LEU A 298 -8.91 7.21 -22.05
CA LEU A 298 -8.13 8.26 -21.40
C LEU A 298 -7.13 8.80 -22.42
N PHE A 299 -7.19 10.09 -22.73
CA PHE A 299 -6.22 10.76 -23.60
C PHE A 299 -4.99 11.24 -22.82
N MET A 300 -3.86 11.38 -23.51
CA MET A 300 -2.57 11.77 -22.92
C MET A 300 -2.56 13.23 -22.43
N ASP A 301 -3.45 14.07 -22.95
CA ASP A 301 -3.67 15.43 -22.45
C ASP A 301 -4.44 15.49 -21.11
N GLY A 302 -4.90 14.36 -20.59
CA GLY A 302 -5.67 14.29 -19.36
C GLY A 302 -7.17 14.47 -19.54
N THR A 303 -7.70 14.35 -20.76
CA THR A 303 -9.15 14.28 -20.99
C THR A 303 -9.62 12.83 -21.06
N MET A 304 -10.88 12.59 -20.70
CA MET A 304 -11.53 11.31 -20.95
C MET A 304 -12.29 11.38 -22.27
N GLY A 305 -12.50 10.24 -22.93
CA GLY A 305 -13.38 10.15 -24.08
C GLY A 305 -14.80 10.63 -23.74
N PRO A 306 -15.51 11.26 -24.70
CA PRO A 306 -16.84 11.82 -24.45
C PRO A 306 -17.85 10.73 -24.08
N LYS A 307 -17.63 9.50 -24.55
CA LYS A 307 -18.42 8.32 -24.20
C LYS A 307 -17.52 7.21 -23.68
N ALA A 308 -18.01 6.47 -22.70
CA ALA A 308 -17.44 5.19 -22.28
C ALA A 308 -18.38 4.03 -22.64
N PHE A 309 -17.83 2.84 -22.81
CA PHE A 309 -18.61 1.66 -23.17
C PHE A 309 -18.87 0.79 -21.95
N MET A 310 -20.09 0.29 -21.83
CA MET A 310 -20.52 -0.52 -20.69
C MET A 310 -21.21 -1.78 -21.18
N VAL A 311 -20.79 -2.95 -20.70
CA VAL A 311 -21.38 -4.24 -21.06
C VAL A 311 -21.99 -4.90 -19.83
N LEU A 312 -23.29 -5.15 -19.91
CA LEU A 312 -24.10 -5.79 -18.89
C LEU A 312 -24.38 -7.24 -19.27
N ALA A 313 -24.36 -8.13 -18.28
CA ALA A 313 -24.78 -9.51 -18.45
C ALA A 313 -26.32 -9.62 -18.40
N GLU A 314 -26.91 -10.15 -19.47
CA GLU A 314 -28.35 -10.44 -19.58
C GLU A 314 -28.53 -11.91 -19.98
N PRO A 315 -29.49 -12.66 -19.41
CA PRO A 315 -29.66 -14.09 -19.68
C PRO A 315 -29.86 -14.44 -21.16
N SER A 316 -30.62 -13.62 -21.91
CA SER A 316 -30.84 -13.78 -23.35
C SER A 316 -29.64 -13.29 -24.18
N GLY A 317 -28.84 -12.39 -23.62
CA GLY A 317 -27.84 -11.60 -24.33
C GLY A 317 -28.33 -10.25 -24.82
N ASP A 318 -29.62 -9.95 -24.66
CA ASP A 318 -30.27 -8.73 -25.13
C ASP A 318 -31.06 -8.04 -24.02
N PHE A 319 -31.24 -6.72 -24.13
CA PHE A 319 -32.11 -6.01 -23.20
C PHE A 319 -33.59 -6.36 -23.46
N PRO A 320 -34.36 -6.75 -22.44
CA PRO A 320 -35.79 -7.02 -22.58
C PRO A 320 -36.54 -5.74 -23.00
N PRO A 321 -37.40 -5.79 -24.03
CA PRO A 321 -38.17 -4.62 -24.47
C PRO A 321 -39.05 -4.00 -23.38
N SER A 322 -39.50 -4.81 -22.41
CA SER A 322 -40.33 -4.38 -21.27
C SER A 322 -39.59 -3.51 -20.27
N ARG A 323 -38.26 -3.46 -20.34
CA ARG A 323 -37.42 -2.62 -19.48
C ARG A 323 -36.35 -1.97 -20.35
N PRO A 324 -36.63 -0.81 -20.97
CA PRO A 324 -35.61 -0.09 -21.72
C PRO A 324 -34.51 0.44 -20.80
N ILE A 325 -33.30 0.60 -21.36
CA ILE A 325 -32.18 1.27 -20.69
C ILE A 325 -32.38 2.79 -20.72
N PRO A 326 -31.87 3.52 -19.71
CA PRO A 326 -31.92 4.98 -19.73
C PRO A 326 -31.01 5.55 -20.84
N ASN A 327 -31.39 6.71 -21.35
CA ASN A 327 -30.57 7.46 -22.29
C ASN A 327 -29.53 8.29 -21.54
N CYS A 328 -28.31 7.78 -21.43
CA CYS A 328 -27.18 8.46 -20.79
C CYS A 328 -26.21 8.98 -21.88
N PRO A 329 -26.03 10.30 -22.04
CA PRO A 329 -25.31 10.87 -23.18
C PRO A 329 -23.81 10.50 -23.23
N ASN A 330 -23.23 10.16 -22.09
CA ASN A 330 -21.81 9.82 -21.93
C ASN A 330 -21.54 8.31 -21.84
N LEU A 331 -22.52 7.45 -22.12
CA LEU A 331 -22.36 5.99 -22.12
C LEU A 331 -22.95 5.35 -23.36
N GLU A 332 -22.24 4.37 -23.90
CA GLU A 332 -22.76 3.39 -24.84
C GLU A 332 -22.93 2.06 -24.11
N VAL A 333 -24.18 1.68 -23.84
CA VAL A 333 -24.50 0.50 -23.05
C VAL A 333 -24.92 -0.65 -23.97
N ARG A 334 -24.34 -1.83 -23.77
CA ARG A 334 -24.67 -3.07 -24.49
C ARG A 334 -24.95 -4.23 -23.55
N ALA A 335 -25.78 -5.15 -24.03
CA ALA A 335 -26.05 -6.42 -23.37
C ALA A 335 -25.19 -7.51 -23.99
N GLY A 336 -24.90 -8.54 -23.20
CA GLY A 336 -24.33 -9.80 -23.67
C GLY A 336 -24.73 -10.92 -22.74
N LYS A 337 -24.57 -12.18 -23.17
CA LYS A 337 -24.84 -13.36 -22.31
C LYS A 337 -23.93 -13.38 -21.06
N SER A 338 -22.80 -12.70 -21.14
CA SER A 338 -21.89 -12.42 -20.05
C SER A 338 -21.46 -10.95 -20.12
N HIS A 339 -20.92 -10.42 -19.03
CA HIS A 339 -20.37 -9.07 -19.01
C HIS A 339 -19.03 -8.94 -19.76
N ILE A 340 -18.33 -10.05 -20.02
CA ILE A 340 -17.05 -10.07 -20.74
C ILE A 340 -17.28 -9.63 -22.20
N MET A 341 -16.47 -8.69 -22.67
CA MET A 341 -16.57 -8.20 -24.04
C MET A 341 -16.17 -9.29 -25.05
N THR A 342 -16.91 -9.34 -26.16
CA THR A 342 -16.58 -10.17 -27.32
C THR A 342 -15.86 -9.33 -28.38
N LYS A 343 -15.36 -9.98 -29.45
CA LYS A 343 -14.79 -9.29 -30.60
C LYS A 343 -15.80 -8.37 -31.29
N ASP A 344 -17.07 -8.74 -31.35
CA ASP A 344 -18.12 -7.90 -31.96
C ASP A 344 -18.44 -6.68 -31.09
N LEU A 345 -18.49 -6.86 -29.77
CA LEU A 345 -18.62 -5.74 -28.83
C LEU A 345 -17.42 -4.79 -28.90
N MET A 346 -16.22 -5.29 -29.15
CA MET A 346 -15.04 -4.46 -29.42
C MET A 346 -15.21 -3.64 -30.70
N ARG A 347 -15.73 -4.24 -31.78
CA ARG A 347 -16.02 -3.52 -33.05
C ARG A 347 -17.09 -2.45 -32.85
N GLU A 348 -18.10 -2.70 -32.03
CA GLU A 348 -19.10 -1.70 -31.66
C GLU A 348 -18.48 -0.55 -30.86
N TRP A 349 -17.65 -0.84 -29.86
CA TRP A 349 -16.92 0.17 -29.09
C TRP A 349 -16.07 1.08 -30.00
N LEU A 350 -15.34 0.49 -30.96
CA LEU A 350 -14.57 1.26 -31.93
C LEU A 350 -15.45 2.25 -32.70
N LYS A 351 -16.62 1.80 -33.18
CA LYS A 351 -17.52 2.64 -33.99
C LYS A 351 -18.24 3.71 -33.17
N LEU A 352 -18.60 3.41 -31.92
CA LEU A 352 -19.51 4.23 -31.12
C LEU A 352 -18.82 5.11 -30.08
N CYS A 353 -17.57 4.79 -29.72
CA CYS A 353 -16.79 5.54 -28.75
C CYS A 353 -15.48 6.07 -29.31
N VAL A 354 -14.80 5.33 -30.21
CA VAL A 354 -13.48 5.73 -30.73
C VAL A 354 -13.59 6.57 -32.00
N PHE A 355 -14.29 6.09 -33.03
CA PHE A 355 -14.38 6.72 -34.35
C PHE A 355 -15.59 7.64 -34.51
N ILE A 356 -15.85 8.44 -33.47
CA ILE A 356 -16.91 9.44 -33.44
C ILE A 356 -16.40 10.82 -33.89
N THR A 357 -17.32 11.73 -34.17
CA THR A 357 -17.03 13.07 -34.69
C THR A 357 -16.22 13.95 -33.75
N GLU A 358 -16.41 13.77 -32.45
CA GLU A 358 -15.84 14.55 -31.36
C GLU A 358 -14.38 14.18 -31.08
N ASN A 359 -13.96 12.98 -31.48
CA ASN A 359 -12.60 12.51 -31.32
C ASN A 359 -11.72 12.96 -32.51
N PRO A 360 -10.41 13.14 -32.29
CA PRO A 360 -9.49 13.52 -33.36
C PRO A 360 -9.44 12.46 -34.47
N LYS A 361 -9.27 12.92 -35.71
CA LYS A 361 -9.19 12.04 -36.88
C LYS A 361 -7.88 11.27 -36.96
N LYS A 362 -6.78 11.88 -36.51
CA LYS A 362 -5.48 11.23 -36.37
C LYS A 362 -5.32 10.77 -34.92
N MET A 363 -5.10 9.47 -34.70
CA MET A 363 -5.05 8.88 -33.36
C MET A 363 -3.90 7.90 -33.18
N TYR A 364 -3.40 7.81 -31.95
CA TYR A 364 -2.52 6.77 -31.47
C TYR A 364 -3.24 5.97 -30.39
N MET A 365 -3.61 4.74 -30.71
CA MET A 365 -4.34 3.83 -29.82
C MET A 365 -3.37 2.89 -29.12
N LEU A 366 -3.23 3.08 -27.80
CA LEU A 366 -2.47 2.20 -26.92
C LEU A 366 -3.43 1.31 -26.13
N VAL A 367 -3.41 0.01 -26.38
CA VAL A 367 -4.29 -0.98 -25.73
C VAL A 367 -3.48 -2.20 -25.27
N ASP A 368 -4.07 -3.07 -24.46
CA ASP A 368 -3.38 -4.29 -24.03
C ASP A 368 -3.24 -5.34 -25.16
N SER A 369 -2.68 -6.50 -24.84
CA SER A 369 -2.56 -7.64 -25.76
C SER A 369 -3.74 -8.61 -25.65
N TRP A 370 -4.95 -8.15 -25.32
CA TRP A 370 -6.15 -8.97 -25.41
C TRP A 370 -6.35 -9.45 -26.87
N PRO A 371 -6.69 -10.74 -27.13
CA PRO A 371 -6.73 -11.28 -28.51
C PRO A 371 -7.53 -10.44 -29.51
N SER A 372 -8.67 -9.86 -29.12
CA SER A 372 -9.44 -8.98 -30.01
C SER A 372 -8.69 -7.69 -30.35
N PHE A 373 -7.90 -7.12 -29.44
CA PHE A 373 -7.08 -5.94 -29.69
C PHE A 373 -5.80 -6.24 -30.47
N THR A 374 -5.34 -7.49 -30.50
CA THR A 374 -4.23 -7.91 -31.36
C THR A 374 -4.66 -8.19 -32.80
N ASP A 375 -5.95 -8.34 -33.05
CA ASP A 375 -6.53 -8.49 -34.39
C ASP A 375 -6.66 -7.14 -35.10
N HIS A 376 -5.52 -6.62 -35.56
CA HIS A 376 -5.46 -5.32 -36.23
C HIS A 376 -6.24 -5.28 -37.54
N ILE A 377 -6.47 -6.42 -38.18
CA ILE A 377 -7.28 -6.52 -39.39
C ILE A 377 -8.72 -6.09 -39.06
N SER A 378 -9.29 -6.68 -38.02
CA SER A 378 -10.66 -6.40 -37.60
C SER A 378 -10.84 -4.99 -37.06
N ILE A 379 -9.82 -4.41 -36.43
CA ILE A 379 -9.81 -3.01 -36.02
C ILE A 379 -9.79 -2.09 -37.25
N LYS A 380 -8.91 -2.37 -38.23
CA LYS A 380 -8.78 -1.58 -39.46
C LYS A 380 -10.06 -1.57 -40.29
N GLU A 381 -10.79 -2.68 -40.35
CA GLU A 381 -12.10 -2.75 -40.99
C GLU A 381 -13.17 -1.85 -40.33
N CYS A 382 -12.96 -1.45 -39.07
CA CYS A 382 -13.86 -0.53 -38.37
C CYS A 382 -13.48 0.94 -38.54
N ILE A 383 -12.31 1.26 -39.11
CA ILE A 383 -11.84 2.64 -39.30
C ILE A 383 -12.63 3.27 -40.46
N PRO A 384 -13.45 4.30 -40.21
CA PRO A 384 -14.18 4.97 -41.27
C PRO A 384 -13.26 5.89 -42.08
N SER A 385 -13.71 6.28 -43.28
CA SER A 385 -12.97 7.19 -44.15
C SER A 385 -12.62 8.50 -43.43
N GLY A 386 -11.39 8.97 -43.62
CA GLY A 386 -10.89 10.21 -43.00
C GLY A 386 -10.26 10.04 -41.62
N PHE A 387 -10.27 8.84 -41.03
CA PHE A 387 -9.51 8.52 -39.82
C PHE A 387 -8.16 7.86 -40.13
N ASP A 388 -7.14 8.22 -39.37
CA ASP A 388 -5.79 7.66 -39.42
C ASP A 388 -5.39 7.20 -38.00
N VAL A 389 -5.11 5.91 -37.84
CA VAL A 389 -4.93 5.30 -36.51
C VAL A 389 -3.66 4.47 -36.47
N THR A 390 -2.74 4.86 -35.59
CA THR A 390 -1.62 4.00 -35.20
C THR A 390 -2.03 3.14 -34.01
N ILE A 391 -1.93 1.81 -34.13
CA ILE A 391 -2.28 0.87 -33.07
C ILE A 391 -1.01 0.31 -32.44
N ARG A 392 -0.93 0.29 -31.10
CA ARG A 392 0.09 -0.44 -30.34
C ARG A 392 -0.53 -1.28 -29.23
N ASN A 393 -0.11 -2.54 -29.18
CA ASN A 393 -0.43 -3.43 -28.07
C ASN A 393 0.69 -3.42 -27.04
N ILE A 394 0.33 -3.17 -25.79
CA ILE A 394 1.23 -3.30 -24.64
C ILE A 394 1.63 -4.76 -24.50
N PRO A 395 2.93 -5.06 -24.34
CA PRO A 395 3.39 -6.43 -24.27
C PRO A 395 2.75 -7.23 -23.13
N PRO A 396 2.49 -8.54 -23.32
CA PRO A 396 1.97 -9.38 -22.26
C PRO A 396 2.82 -9.32 -20.99
N HIS A 397 2.15 -9.40 -19.84
CA HIS A 397 2.73 -9.34 -18.49
C HIS A 397 3.33 -7.99 -18.06
N THR A 398 3.18 -6.93 -18.87
CA THR A 398 3.66 -5.59 -18.54
C THR A 398 2.54 -4.61 -18.16
N THR A 399 1.27 -5.02 -18.25
CA THR A 399 0.08 -4.17 -18.02
C THR A 399 0.16 -3.38 -16.71
N GLY A 400 0.36 -4.04 -15.57
CA GLY A 400 0.45 -3.34 -14.28
C GLY A 400 1.66 -2.40 -14.10
N LEU A 401 2.59 -2.38 -15.07
CA LEU A 401 3.73 -1.45 -15.10
C LEU A 401 3.49 -0.27 -16.03
N ILE A 402 2.90 -0.52 -17.21
CA ILE A 402 2.89 0.45 -18.32
C ILE A 402 1.53 0.63 -19.00
N GLN A 403 0.42 0.13 -18.44
CA GLN A 403 -0.94 0.43 -18.90
C GLN A 403 -1.52 1.59 -18.07
N PRO A 404 -1.71 2.80 -18.63
CA PRO A 404 -2.11 3.98 -17.84
C PRO A 404 -3.37 3.77 -16.99
N LEU A 405 -4.43 3.21 -17.58
CA LEU A 405 -5.68 2.98 -16.87
C LEU A 405 -5.55 1.96 -15.72
N ASP A 406 -4.81 0.87 -15.93
CA ASP A 406 -4.59 -0.17 -14.92
C ASP A 406 -3.66 0.29 -13.80
N ALA A 407 -2.56 0.97 -14.17
CA ALA A 407 -1.55 1.43 -13.22
C ALA A 407 -2.05 2.51 -12.26
N HIS A 408 -3.01 3.35 -12.69
CA HIS A 408 -3.50 4.44 -11.85
C HIS A 408 -5.01 4.65 -11.83
N TRP A 409 -5.69 4.81 -12.98
CA TRP A 409 -7.06 5.33 -13.02
C TRP A 409 -8.13 4.39 -12.45
N ASN A 410 -8.02 3.08 -12.73
CA ASN A 410 -9.02 2.07 -12.36
C ASN A 410 -9.29 2.00 -10.85
N GLY A 411 -8.24 2.12 -10.02
CA GLY A 411 -8.35 2.06 -8.56
C GLY A 411 -9.16 3.23 -7.96
N PRO A 412 -8.75 4.48 -8.18
CA PRO A 412 -9.50 5.67 -7.77
C PRO A 412 -10.93 5.73 -8.32
N PHE A 413 -11.19 5.29 -9.56
CA PHE A 413 -12.56 5.20 -10.07
C PHE A 413 -13.40 4.19 -9.28
N LYS A 414 -12.85 3.01 -8.98
CA LYS A 414 -13.50 2.02 -8.10
C LYS A 414 -13.69 2.53 -6.68
N ASN A 415 -12.78 3.36 -6.17
CA ASN A 415 -12.95 4.02 -4.87
C ASN A 415 -14.12 5.02 -4.89
N LEU A 416 -14.25 5.80 -5.96
CA LEU A 416 -15.38 6.72 -6.16
C LEU A 416 -16.72 5.96 -6.16
N LEU A 417 -16.80 4.85 -6.89
CA LEU A 417 -17.95 3.94 -6.89
C LEU A 417 -18.24 3.39 -5.49
N LYS A 418 -17.21 2.93 -4.78
CA LYS A 418 -17.34 2.38 -3.44
C LYS A 418 -17.90 3.41 -2.44
N LYS A 419 -17.45 4.67 -2.50
CA LYS A 419 -17.97 5.75 -1.66
C LYS A 419 -19.45 6.02 -1.94
N PHE A 420 -19.84 6.07 -3.21
CA PHE A 420 -21.24 6.17 -3.63
C PHE A 420 -22.09 5.02 -3.07
N MET A 421 -21.67 3.77 -3.33
CA MET A 421 -22.41 2.57 -2.90
C MET A 421 -22.53 2.49 -1.39
N SER A 422 -21.46 2.81 -0.66
CA SER A 422 -21.46 2.80 0.81
C SER A 422 -22.46 3.81 1.38
N TYR A 423 -22.55 5.01 0.77
CA TYR A 423 -23.53 6.01 1.18
C TYR A 423 -24.97 5.54 0.90
N ALA A 424 -25.22 5.03 -0.31
CA ALA A 424 -26.54 4.51 -0.67
C ALA A 424 -27.00 3.37 0.26
N LEU A 425 -26.13 2.41 0.58
CA LEU A 425 -26.44 1.32 1.49
C LEU A 425 -26.72 1.79 2.93
N ALA A 426 -26.06 2.86 3.37
CA ALA A 426 -26.21 3.38 4.72
C ALA A 426 -27.46 4.26 4.90
N PHE A 427 -27.80 5.09 3.90
CA PHE A 427 -28.81 6.14 4.02
C PHE A 427 -30.02 5.97 3.10
N HIS A 428 -29.93 5.14 2.07
CA HIS A 428 -30.97 4.93 1.05
C HIS A 428 -31.20 3.44 0.79
N THR A 429 -31.62 2.71 1.83
CA THR A 429 -31.78 1.24 1.78
C THR A 429 -32.81 0.74 0.76
N ASP A 430 -33.74 1.61 0.36
CA ASP A 430 -34.74 1.41 -0.70
C ASP A 430 -34.16 1.55 -2.12
N TYR A 431 -33.01 2.22 -2.27
CA TYR A 431 -32.30 2.36 -3.53
C TYR A 431 -31.50 1.08 -3.85
N ILE A 432 -32.04 0.24 -4.73
CA ILE A 432 -31.37 -1.01 -5.14
C ILE A 432 -30.26 -0.70 -6.16
N ILE A 433 -29.01 -0.69 -5.72
CA ILE A 433 -27.84 -0.34 -6.55
C ILE A 433 -27.70 -1.31 -7.72
N ALA A 434 -27.86 -2.61 -7.44
CA ALA A 434 -27.70 -3.69 -8.43
C ALA A 434 -28.83 -3.77 -9.46
N GLN A 435 -29.83 -2.89 -9.38
CA GLN A 435 -30.82 -2.75 -10.43
C GLN A 435 -30.17 -2.10 -11.65
N ARG A 436 -30.32 -2.73 -12.81
CA ARG A 436 -29.64 -2.31 -14.06
C ARG A 436 -29.67 -0.81 -14.35
N ASN A 437 -30.84 -0.17 -14.29
CA ASN A 437 -30.94 1.25 -14.63
C ASN A 437 -30.25 2.15 -13.59
N ASN A 438 -30.19 1.70 -12.33
CA ASN A 438 -29.48 2.36 -11.24
C ASN A 438 -27.95 2.21 -11.43
N GLU A 439 -27.48 1.04 -11.87
CA GLU A 439 -26.08 0.79 -12.24
C GLU A 439 -25.64 1.73 -13.37
N ILE A 440 -26.46 1.85 -14.42
CA ILE A 440 -26.18 2.70 -15.59
C ILE A 440 -26.10 4.18 -15.18
N TRP A 441 -27.08 4.69 -14.41
CA TRP A 441 -27.06 6.09 -13.96
C TRP A 441 -25.89 6.38 -13.02
N MET A 442 -25.59 5.48 -12.07
CA MET A 442 -24.45 5.62 -11.18
C MET A 442 -23.14 5.75 -11.98
N ILE A 443 -22.91 4.86 -12.95
CA ILE A 443 -21.70 4.90 -13.77
C ILE A 443 -21.67 6.17 -14.63
N SER A 444 -22.80 6.54 -15.25
CA SER A 444 -22.90 7.76 -16.07
C SER A 444 -22.52 9.00 -15.26
N LEU A 445 -23.11 9.16 -14.06
CA LEU A 445 -22.88 10.35 -13.24
C LEU A 445 -21.48 10.40 -12.65
N LEU A 446 -20.95 9.28 -12.15
CA LEU A 446 -19.59 9.24 -11.59
C LEU A 446 -18.51 9.34 -12.67
N PHE A 447 -18.73 8.76 -13.85
CA PHE A 447 -17.87 8.99 -15.01
C PHE A 447 -17.91 10.47 -15.42
N HIS A 448 -19.08 11.09 -15.40
CA HIS A 448 -19.20 12.52 -15.67
C HIS A 448 -18.40 13.38 -14.68
N GLN A 449 -18.35 13.00 -13.39
CA GLN A 449 -17.53 13.69 -12.38
C GLN A 449 -16.03 13.52 -12.64
N ILE A 450 -15.54 12.30 -12.82
CA ILE A 450 -14.09 12.05 -12.99
C ILE A 450 -13.54 12.62 -14.32
N SER A 451 -14.40 12.76 -15.34
CA SER A 451 -14.07 13.37 -16.62
C SER A 451 -14.08 14.91 -16.62
N SER A 452 -14.19 15.55 -15.45
CA SER A 452 -14.11 17.01 -15.31
C SER A 452 -12.72 17.55 -15.63
N GLU A 453 -12.65 18.76 -16.19
CA GLU A 453 -11.37 19.45 -16.40
C GLU A 453 -10.56 19.62 -15.12
N TYR A 454 -11.23 19.70 -13.98
CA TYR A 454 -10.58 19.79 -12.67
C TYR A 454 -9.64 18.60 -12.40
N PHE A 455 -9.95 17.42 -12.93
CA PHE A 455 -9.15 16.22 -12.76
C PHE A 455 -8.12 15.99 -13.87
N LYS A 456 -7.94 16.91 -14.84
CA LYS A 456 -6.92 16.79 -15.89
C LYS A 456 -5.52 16.44 -15.32
N PRO A 457 -5.01 17.10 -14.27
CA PRO A 457 -3.74 16.72 -13.65
C PRO A 457 -3.70 15.28 -13.09
N PHE A 458 -4.79 14.83 -12.45
CA PHE A 458 -4.94 13.46 -11.95
C PHE A 458 -4.94 12.44 -13.11
N LEU A 459 -5.65 12.75 -14.19
CA LEU A 459 -5.75 11.90 -15.37
C LEU A 459 -4.38 11.77 -16.09
N GLN A 460 -3.67 12.89 -16.28
CA GLN A 460 -2.31 12.91 -16.83
C GLN A 460 -1.32 12.10 -15.99
N TYR A 461 -1.47 12.09 -14.66
CA TYR A 461 -0.59 11.31 -13.80
C TYR A 461 -0.60 9.81 -14.11
N SER A 462 -1.70 9.28 -14.66
CA SER A 462 -1.76 7.90 -15.14
C SER A 462 -0.68 7.61 -16.18
N TRP A 463 -0.47 8.53 -17.11
CA TRP A 463 0.57 8.45 -18.15
C TRP A 463 1.98 8.62 -17.58
N LYS A 464 2.14 9.53 -16.61
CA LYS A 464 3.42 9.75 -15.92
C LYS A 464 3.84 8.52 -15.14
N LYS A 465 2.91 7.92 -14.39
CA LYS A 465 3.16 6.73 -13.57
C LYS A 465 3.67 5.57 -14.41
N THR A 466 3.21 5.47 -15.65
CA THR A 466 3.63 4.46 -16.64
C THR A 466 4.84 4.87 -17.49
N GLY A 467 5.39 6.07 -17.29
CA GLY A 467 6.62 6.53 -17.94
C GLY A 467 6.46 7.13 -19.34
N TYR A 468 5.24 7.30 -19.87
CA TYR A 468 5.02 7.89 -21.19
C TYR A 468 5.23 9.42 -21.23
N ILE A 469 5.02 10.09 -20.09
CA ILE A 469 5.29 11.52 -19.91
C ILE A 469 6.16 11.73 -18.66
N ASP A 470 6.90 12.84 -18.61
CA ASP A 470 7.86 13.11 -17.53
C ASP A 470 7.27 13.96 -16.40
N SER A 471 6.40 14.90 -16.75
CA SER A 471 5.83 15.86 -15.82
C SER A 471 4.35 15.57 -15.53
N SER A 472 3.92 15.95 -14.33
CA SER A 472 2.51 16.05 -13.94
C SER A 472 2.40 17.13 -12.89
N SER A 473 1.27 17.82 -12.84
CA SER A 473 0.95 18.75 -11.74
C SER A 473 0.49 17.99 -10.50
N SER A 474 0.43 18.67 -9.36
CA SER A 474 -0.24 18.16 -8.16
C SER A 474 -1.75 18.08 -8.38
N PHE A 475 -2.41 17.18 -7.65
CA PHE A 475 -3.85 16.98 -7.73
C PHE A 475 -4.40 16.37 -6.45
N GLU A 476 -5.71 16.51 -6.29
CA GLU A 476 -6.50 15.72 -5.34
C GLU A 476 -7.15 14.54 -6.06
N THR A 477 -7.34 13.43 -5.37
CA THR A 477 -8.04 12.29 -5.96
C THR A 477 -9.54 12.58 -6.11
N PRO A 478 -10.23 11.96 -7.08
CA PRO A 478 -11.66 12.18 -7.28
C PRO A 478 -12.51 11.90 -6.04
N ALA A 479 -12.22 10.81 -5.32
CA ALA A 479 -12.94 10.48 -4.10
C ALA A 479 -12.75 11.55 -3.01
N LYS A 480 -11.50 12.03 -2.83
CA LYS A 480 -11.17 13.08 -1.88
C LYS A 480 -11.96 14.37 -2.17
N PHE A 481 -11.86 14.86 -3.41
CA PHE A 481 -12.55 16.09 -3.81
C PHE A 481 -14.08 15.98 -3.71
N CYS A 482 -14.64 14.85 -4.16
CA CYS A 482 -16.08 14.70 -4.28
C CYS A 482 -16.78 14.38 -2.95
N PHE A 483 -16.10 13.73 -1.98
CA PHE A 483 -16.75 13.19 -0.77
C PHE A 483 -16.19 13.72 0.56
N ASP A 484 -15.03 14.38 0.58
CA ASP A 484 -14.51 14.92 1.84
C ASP A 484 -15.30 16.17 2.26
N HIS A 485 -15.66 16.24 3.54
CA HIS A 485 -16.36 17.38 4.16
C HIS A 485 -17.64 17.82 3.43
N VAL A 486 -18.40 16.85 2.89
CA VAL A 486 -19.71 17.11 2.27
C VAL A 486 -20.86 17.01 3.28
N GLY A 487 -20.71 16.19 4.32
CA GLY A 487 -21.77 15.85 5.27
C GLY A 487 -22.27 17.02 6.14
N ASP A 488 -21.59 18.16 6.17
CA ASP A 488 -21.98 19.37 6.89
C ASP A 488 -22.55 20.47 5.97
N LYS A 489 -22.63 20.24 4.66
CA LYS A 489 -23.12 21.21 3.69
C LYS A 489 -24.55 20.90 3.26
N ALA A 490 -25.36 21.95 3.08
CA ALA A 490 -26.69 21.84 2.50
C ALA A 490 -26.63 21.56 1.00
N CYS A 491 -27.66 20.90 0.46
CA CYS A 491 -27.84 20.77 -0.98
C CYS A 491 -28.04 22.13 -1.65
N HIS A 492 -27.48 22.30 -2.86
CA HIS A 492 -27.61 23.52 -3.65
C HIS A 492 -29.04 23.81 -4.09
N GLU A 493 -29.85 22.77 -4.31
CA GLU A 493 -31.22 22.92 -4.80
C GLU A 493 -32.08 23.74 -3.81
N PRO A 494 -32.70 24.86 -4.25
CA PRO A 494 -33.45 25.74 -3.36
C PRO A 494 -34.58 25.03 -2.62
N GLY A 495 -34.62 25.19 -1.29
CA GLY A 495 -35.65 24.57 -0.44
C GLY A 495 -35.45 23.08 -0.17
N CYS A 496 -34.35 22.47 -0.62
CA CYS A 496 -33.99 21.11 -0.27
C CYS A 496 -33.57 21.02 1.21
N PRO A 497 -34.23 20.19 2.04
CA PRO A 497 -33.85 20.01 3.43
C PRO A 497 -32.66 19.05 3.63
N GLU A 498 -32.25 18.35 2.57
CA GLU A 498 -31.24 17.29 2.65
C GLU A 498 -29.81 17.83 2.68
N LEU A 499 -28.95 17.13 3.42
CA LEU A 499 -27.52 17.37 3.41
C LEU A 499 -26.89 16.86 2.11
N SER A 500 -25.77 17.47 1.74
CA SER A 500 -25.05 17.09 0.54
C SER A 500 -24.32 15.76 0.73
N PHE A 501 -24.35 14.94 -0.32
CA PHE A 501 -23.63 13.66 -0.36
C PHE A 501 -22.39 13.75 -1.24
N ILE A 502 -22.36 14.69 -2.19
CA ILE A 502 -21.25 14.87 -3.13
C ILE A 502 -21.04 16.35 -3.44
N ARG A 503 -19.78 16.73 -3.64
CA ARG A 503 -19.39 17.99 -4.28
C ARG A 503 -19.13 17.74 -5.76
N CYS A 504 -19.88 18.41 -6.63
CA CYS A 504 -19.72 18.24 -8.07
C CYS A 504 -18.37 18.80 -8.54
N SER A 505 -17.62 18.02 -9.32
CA SER A 505 -16.30 18.42 -9.83
C SER A 505 -16.36 19.44 -10.97
N ARG A 506 -17.54 19.73 -11.52
CA ARG A 506 -17.76 20.68 -12.64
C ARG A 506 -18.37 21.99 -12.16
N CYS A 507 -19.60 21.96 -11.63
CA CYS A 507 -20.26 23.16 -11.13
C CYS A 507 -19.78 23.58 -9.72
N LYS A 508 -19.05 22.72 -9.01
CA LYS A 508 -18.51 22.97 -7.65
C LYS A 508 -19.56 23.05 -6.54
N GLU A 509 -20.83 22.85 -6.88
CA GLU A 509 -21.95 22.82 -5.96
C GLU A 509 -22.01 21.52 -5.14
N TYR A 510 -22.61 21.63 -3.95
CA TYR A 510 -22.87 20.52 -3.04
C TYR A 510 -24.27 19.97 -3.29
N ILE A 511 -24.41 18.67 -3.52
CA ILE A 511 -25.65 18.05 -4.00
C ILE A 511 -26.01 16.87 -3.12
N CYS A 512 -27.28 16.77 -2.70
CA CYS A 512 -27.76 15.59 -1.97
C CYS A 512 -27.92 14.38 -2.90
N PHE A 513 -28.04 13.20 -2.31
CA PHE A 513 -28.16 11.95 -3.06
C PHE A 513 -29.33 11.95 -4.03
N ASN A 514 -30.51 12.38 -3.58
CA ASN A 514 -31.73 12.38 -4.37
C ASN A 514 -31.63 13.27 -5.62
N HIS A 515 -31.17 14.52 -5.48
CA HIS A 515 -30.94 15.42 -6.62
C HIS A 515 -29.86 14.88 -7.55
N PHE A 516 -28.80 14.28 -7.01
CA PHE A 516 -27.74 13.75 -7.85
C PHE A 516 -28.17 12.59 -8.74
N ILE A 517 -28.84 11.56 -8.21
CA ILE A 517 -29.10 10.32 -8.96
C ILE A 517 -30.58 10.01 -9.25
N ILE A 518 -31.51 10.50 -8.44
CA ILE A 518 -32.93 10.14 -8.54
C ILE A 518 -33.70 11.18 -9.36
N VAL A 519 -33.65 12.44 -8.92
CA VAL A 519 -34.49 13.54 -9.45
C VAL A 519 -33.85 14.14 -10.69
N ASP A 520 -32.68 14.78 -10.53
CA ASP A 520 -32.11 15.58 -11.62
C ASP A 520 -31.20 14.77 -12.54
N LYS A 521 -30.62 13.67 -12.01
CA LYS A 521 -29.55 12.91 -12.67
C LYS A 521 -28.46 13.87 -13.13
N HIS A 522 -27.80 14.47 -12.15
CA HIS A 522 -26.98 15.67 -12.27
C HIS A 522 -25.78 15.51 -13.23
N LEU A 523 -26.01 15.78 -14.51
CA LEU A 523 -25.00 15.81 -15.57
C LEU A 523 -24.53 17.23 -15.92
N CYS A 524 -24.74 18.19 -15.00
CA CYS A 524 -24.50 19.63 -15.13
C CYS A 524 -25.11 20.25 -16.42
N PRO A 525 -25.90 21.34 -16.34
CA PRO A 525 -26.25 22.05 -17.57
C PRO A 525 -24.96 22.50 -18.26
N HIS A 526 -24.78 22.13 -19.53
CA HIS A 526 -23.64 22.58 -20.35
C HIS A 526 -23.55 24.11 -20.24
N LYS A 527 -22.54 24.60 -19.51
CA LYS A 527 -22.12 26.01 -19.56
C LYS A 527 -20.87 26.09 -20.39
#